data_AF-A0A943N161-F1
#
_entry.id   AF-A0A943N161-F1
#
_cell.length_a   1.000
_cell.length_b   1.000
_cell.length_c   1.000
_cell.angle_alpha   90.00
_cell.angle_beta   90.00
_cell.angle_gamma   90.00
#
_symmetry.space_group_name_H-M   'P 1'
#
loop_
_entity.id
_entity.type
_entity.pdbx_description
1 polymer ?
#
loop_
_entity_poly.entity_id
_entity_poly.type
_entity_poly.pdbx_seq_one_letter_code
_entity_poly.pdbx_strand_id
1 'polypeptide(L)'
;IQLGDTEPISLVSDVAFETEFDWNACENLTKDGFKQVLIKISGNNITNLSFATHSLKSNSRYKEYPVLDFSGNLPEATSVKMANKRTKYFSLSKSSIIDMSNMFSSCYDLIAITKLDTSQVTSMANMFSSCYTLIAIPRLNTSQVTSMASMFSACYSIKRIPEMDTSKVVSMDNMLSNCRSLEYVPYMDTSKVITMGKIFYYCHSVSQILRLNISSAKSISTPFSNCDSLSKLTFANEGSITRTTTINLGSLVLSRNAILDLFDSLPIVNNVTAKLTLTGNPGVPDLTDEDKAIATRKGWTLTL
;
A
#
# COMPACT_ATOMS: atom_id res chain seq x y z
N ILE A 1 -11.26 -25.37 14.60
CA ILE A 1 -11.98 -24.11 14.32
C ILE A 1 -12.80 -23.75 15.54
N GLN A 2 -12.76 -22.50 15.99
CA GLN A 2 -13.55 -21.97 17.11
C GLN A 2 -14.32 -20.74 16.62
N LEU A 3 -15.58 -20.58 17.03
CA LEU A 3 -16.40 -19.40 16.72
C LEU A 3 -16.66 -18.63 18.01
N GLY A 4 -16.13 -17.41 18.13
CA GLY A 4 -16.23 -16.64 19.37
C GLY A 4 -15.68 -17.41 20.56
N ASP A 5 -16.56 -17.71 21.51
CA ASP A 5 -16.26 -18.41 22.78
C ASP A 5 -16.76 -19.87 22.81
N THR A 6 -17.17 -20.45 21.67
CA THR A 6 -17.57 -21.88 21.61
C THR A 6 -16.37 -22.81 21.85
N GLU A 7 -16.62 -24.09 22.12
CA GLU A 7 -15.54 -25.10 22.12
C GLU A 7 -14.91 -25.25 20.72
N PRO A 8 -13.60 -25.52 20.61
CA PRO A 8 -12.94 -25.78 19.34
C PRO A 8 -13.39 -27.11 18.71
N ILE A 9 -13.63 -27.09 17.41
CA ILE A 9 -13.96 -28.26 16.59
C ILE A 9 -12.73 -28.70 15.79
N SER A 10 -12.37 -29.98 15.86
CA SER A 10 -11.34 -30.59 15.01
C SER A 10 -11.91 -30.94 13.64
N LEU A 11 -11.17 -30.67 12.57
CA LEU A 11 -11.56 -31.01 11.21
C LEU A 11 -10.65 -32.10 10.63
N VAL A 12 -11.22 -32.92 9.75
CA VAL A 12 -10.48 -33.86 8.91
C VAL A 12 -10.05 -33.13 7.63
N SER A 13 -8.87 -33.47 7.10
CA SER A 13 -8.38 -32.90 5.83
C SER A 13 -9.40 -33.09 4.70
N ASP A 14 -9.48 -32.09 3.82
CA ASP A 14 -10.31 -32.11 2.60
C ASP A 14 -11.83 -32.25 2.82
N VAL A 15 -12.30 -32.08 4.06
CA VAL A 15 -13.73 -32.02 4.39
C VAL A 15 -14.16 -30.55 4.51
N ALA A 16 -15.16 -30.16 3.73
CA ALA A 16 -15.78 -28.85 3.86
C ALA A 16 -16.48 -28.75 5.23
N PHE A 17 -16.19 -27.69 5.98
CA PHE A 17 -16.85 -27.38 7.25
C PHE A 17 -17.77 -26.18 7.05
N GLU A 18 -19.07 -26.39 7.26
CA GLU A 18 -20.09 -25.34 7.30
C GLU A 18 -20.73 -25.34 8.68
N THR A 19 -21.01 -24.14 9.20
CA THR A 19 -21.61 -23.95 10.51
C THR A 19 -22.43 -22.67 10.48
N GLU A 20 -23.52 -22.63 11.23
CA GLU A 20 -24.39 -21.48 11.33
C GLU A 20 -24.15 -20.77 12.66
N PHE A 21 -24.01 -19.46 12.61
CA PHE A 21 -23.88 -18.62 13.78
C PHE A 21 -25.26 -18.04 14.14
N ASP A 22 -25.75 -18.29 15.36
CA ASP A 22 -26.96 -17.65 15.86
C ASP A 22 -26.67 -16.19 16.21
N TRP A 23 -27.26 -15.28 15.43
CA TRP A 23 -27.17 -13.84 15.65
C TRP A 23 -27.55 -13.43 17.07
N ASN A 24 -28.48 -14.12 17.74
CA ASN A 24 -28.90 -13.77 19.10
C ASN A 24 -27.84 -14.11 20.16
N ALA A 25 -26.87 -14.98 19.86
CA ALA A 25 -25.82 -15.37 20.79
C ALA A 25 -24.77 -14.28 21.03
N CYS A 26 -24.68 -13.25 20.18
CA CYS A 26 -23.80 -12.10 20.41
C CYS A 26 -24.54 -10.97 21.12
N GLU A 27 -24.17 -10.66 22.36
CA GLU A 27 -24.75 -9.57 23.15
C GLU A 27 -24.20 -8.20 22.75
N ASN A 28 -22.92 -8.12 22.38
CA ASN A 28 -22.22 -6.86 22.11
C ASN A 28 -22.13 -6.53 20.62
N LEU A 29 -22.44 -5.27 20.28
CA LEU A 29 -22.19 -4.71 18.95
C LEU A 29 -20.76 -4.17 18.87
N THR A 30 -20.16 -4.28 17.68
CA THR A 30 -18.97 -3.50 17.32
C THR A 30 -19.30 -2.00 17.34
N LYS A 31 -18.26 -1.16 17.37
CA LYS A 31 -18.38 0.30 17.24
C LYS A 31 -19.17 0.76 16.00
N ASP A 32 -19.27 -0.09 14.99
CA ASP A 32 -19.97 0.18 13.73
C ASP A 32 -21.43 -0.35 13.74
N GLY A 33 -21.91 -0.88 14.87
CA GLY A 33 -23.29 -1.38 15.03
C GLY A 33 -23.53 -2.81 14.54
N PHE A 34 -22.48 -3.58 14.21
CA PHE A 34 -22.61 -4.97 13.74
C PHE A 34 -22.24 -5.98 14.84
N LYS A 35 -22.90 -7.14 14.88
CA LYS A 35 -22.43 -8.30 15.65
C LYS A 35 -21.22 -8.93 14.94
N GLN A 36 -20.16 -9.19 15.68
CA GLN A 36 -18.89 -9.69 15.16
C GLN A 36 -18.67 -11.13 15.60
N VAL A 37 -18.27 -11.98 14.66
CA VAL A 37 -17.90 -13.37 14.93
C VAL A 37 -16.40 -13.52 14.65
N LEU A 38 -15.64 -13.89 15.68
CA LEU A 38 -14.22 -14.21 15.54
C LEU A 38 -14.07 -15.70 15.21
N ILE A 39 -13.53 -16.03 14.04
CA ILE A 39 -13.07 -17.39 13.75
C ILE A 39 -11.62 -17.52 14.22
N LYS A 40 -11.38 -18.49 15.11
CA LYS A 40 -10.03 -18.94 15.44
C LYS A 40 -9.72 -20.27 14.76
N ILE A 41 -8.61 -20.31 14.01
CA ILE A 41 -8.12 -21.53 13.36
C ILE A 41 -6.67 -21.77 13.76
N SER A 42 -6.38 -22.97 14.25
CA SER A 42 -5.03 -23.39 14.61
C SER A 42 -4.81 -24.83 14.19
N GLY A 43 -3.59 -25.15 13.77
CA GLY A 43 -3.18 -26.50 13.41
C GLY A 43 -1.83 -26.45 12.73
N ASN A 44 -1.03 -27.51 12.91
CA ASN A 44 0.27 -27.59 12.25
C ASN A 44 0.08 -27.95 10.77
N ASN A 45 -0.80 -28.91 10.44
CA ASN A 45 -0.90 -29.47 9.09
C ASN A 45 -1.83 -28.70 8.13
N ILE A 46 -2.19 -27.45 8.44
CA ILE A 46 -3.06 -26.64 7.57
C ILE A 46 -2.21 -25.89 6.57
N THR A 47 -2.14 -26.39 5.34
CA THR A 47 -1.31 -25.80 4.27
C THR A 47 -2.03 -24.71 3.47
N ASN A 48 -3.35 -24.80 3.33
CA ASN A 48 -4.16 -23.86 2.56
C ASN A 48 -5.43 -23.47 3.32
N LEU A 49 -5.74 -22.18 3.33
CA LEU A 49 -6.99 -21.64 3.88
C LEU A 49 -7.61 -20.64 2.90
N SER A 50 -8.89 -20.82 2.60
CA SER A 50 -9.63 -19.92 1.72
C SER A 50 -10.96 -19.55 2.35
N PHE A 51 -11.18 -18.26 2.54
CA PHE A 51 -12.48 -17.73 2.98
C PHE A 51 -13.36 -17.50 1.76
N ALA A 52 -14.01 -18.55 1.25
CA ALA A 52 -14.94 -18.43 0.13
C ALA A 52 -16.26 -17.78 0.57
N THR A 53 -16.78 -16.86 -0.25
CA THR A 53 -18.19 -16.43 -0.15
C THR A 53 -19.05 -17.59 -0.62
N HIS A 54 -19.45 -18.46 0.29
CA HIS A 54 -20.37 -19.55 -0.03
C HIS A 54 -21.47 -19.61 1.02
N SER A 55 -22.71 -19.64 0.54
CA SER A 55 -23.77 -20.36 1.20
C SER A 55 -24.20 -21.43 0.21
N LEU A 56 -24.24 -22.69 0.63
CA LEU A 56 -24.84 -23.76 -0.18
C LEU A 56 -26.38 -23.65 -0.21
N LYS A 57 -26.97 -22.74 0.58
CA LYS A 57 -28.40 -22.47 0.60
C LYS A 57 -28.78 -21.56 -0.57
N SER A 58 -29.53 -22.11 -1.52
CA SER A 58 -29.95 -21.47 -2.78
C SER A 58 -30.94 -20.29 -2.65
N ASN A 59 -31.25 -19.80 -1.45
CA ASN A 59 -32.23 -18.74 -1.26
C ASN A 59 -31.59 -17.34 -1.30
N SER A 60 -32.31 -16.37 -1.88
CA SER A 60 -31.84 -15.00 -2.11
C SER A 60 -31.61 -14.16 -0.84
N ARG A 61 -32.01 -14.64 0.35
CA ARG A 61 -31.78 -13.94 1.64
C ARG A 61 -30.40 -14.22 2.22
N TYR A 62 -29.67 -15.23 1.73
CA TYR A 62 -28.35 -15.62 2.24
C TYR A 62 -27.17 -14.99 1.47
N LYS A 63 -27.43 -14.08 0.53
CA LYS A 63 -26.40 -13.51 -0.38
C LYS A 63 -25.46 -12.49 0.26
N GLU A 64 -25.78 -12.00 1.45
CA GLU A 64 -25.01 -10.93 2.12
C GLU A 64 -24.89 -11.24 3.62
N TYR A 65 -23.94 -12.09 4.03
CA TYR A 65 -23.53 -12.15 5.44
C TYR A 65 -22.23 -11.39 5.70
N PRO A 66 -22.27 -10.30 6.48
CA PRO A 66 -21.13 -9.59 7.06
C PRO A 66 -20.84 -10.18 8.46
N VAL A 67 -19.65 -10.38 9.01
CA VAL A 67 -18.23 -10.32 8.64
C VAL A 67 -17.54 -11.33 9.57
N LEU A 68 -16.70 -12.25 9.07
CA LEU A 68 -15.90 -13.13 9.92
C LEU A 68 -14.53 -12.50 10.10
N ASP A 69 -14.26 -12.02 11.30
CA ASP A 69 -12.90 -11.63 11.65
C ASP A 69 -12.10 -12.85 11.98
N PHE A 70 -10.82 -12.81 11.64
CA PHE A 70 -10.00 -14.00 11.65
C PHE A 70 -8.83 -13.84 12.61
N SER A 71 -8.57 -14.89 13.39
CA SER A 71 -7.31 -15.08 14.08
C SER A 71 -6.77 -16.49 13.84
N GLY A 72 -5.60 -16.57 13.22
CA GLY A 72 -4.96 -17.82 12.86
C GLY A 72 -3.58 -18.01 13.47
N ASN A 73 -3.24 -19.25 13.81
CA ASN A 73 -1.86 -19.68 14.00
C ASN A 73 -1.63 -20.94 13.15
N LEU A 74 -1.07 -20.76 11.95
CA LEU A 74 -1.03 -21.79 10.91
C LEU A 74 0.41 -21.98 10.39
N PRO A 75 1.32 -22.59 11.17
CA PRO A 75 2.75 -22.60 10.86
C PRO A 75 3.12 -23.16 9.48
N GLU A 76 2.40 -24.17 8.97
CA GLU A 76 2.67 -24.78 7.66
C GLU A 76 1.82 -24.18 6.53
N ALA A 77 1.00 -23.16 6.81
CA ALA A 77 0.19 -22.54 5.77
C ALA A 77 1.08 -21.87 4.74
N THR A 78 0.96 -22.27 3.48
CA THR A 78 1.64 -21.68 2.33
C THR A 78 0.72 -20.76 1.53
N SER A 79 -0.60 -20.83 1.76
CA SER A 79 -1.57 -19.91 1.18
C SER A 79 -2.74 -19.60 2.12
N VAL A 80 -3.08 -18.31 2.24
CA VAL A 80 -4.33 -17.84 2.83
C VAL A 80 -4.99 -16.86 1.86
N LYS A 81 -6.23 -17.10 1.47
CA LYS A 81 -6.97 -16.26 0.50
C LYS A 81 -8.23 -15.67 1.11
N MET A 82 -8.37 -14.35 1.01
CA MET A 82 -9.56 -13.63 1.44
C MET A 82 -10.53 -13.48 0.26
N ALA A 83 -11.39 -14.47 0.01
CA ALA A 83 -12.46 -14.31 -0.98
C ALA A 83 -13.62 -13.47 -0.40
N ASN A 84 -13.86 -13.53 0.91
CA ASN A 84 -14.77 -12.65 1.61
C ASN A 84 -14.17 -11.23 1.75
N LYS A 85 -14.76 -10.29 1.01
CA LYS A 85 -14.33 -8.88 0.95
C LYS A 85 -14.89 -8.00 2.07
N ARG A 86 -15.65 -8.60 2.99
CA ARG A 86 -16.31 -7.94 4.11
C ARG A 86 -15.50 -8.05 5.43
N THR A 87 -14.45 -8.87 5.50
CA THR A 87 -13.56 -9.02 6.68
C THR A 87 -13.08 -7.67 7.20
N LYS A 88 -13.24 -7.37 8.50
CA LYS A 88 -12.87 -6.09 9.10
C LYS A 88 -11.55 -6.16 9.84
N TYR A 89 -11.30 -7.26 10.55
CA TYR A 89 -10.12 -7.49 11.36
C TYR A 89 -9.49 -8.84 11.01
N PHE A 90 -8.18 -8.83 10.82
CA PHE A 90 -7.42 -10.04 10.49
C PHE A 90 -6.16 -10.17 11.36
N SER A 91 -5.89 -11.39 11.80
CA SER A 91 -4.71 -11.78 12.55
C SER A 91 -4.19 -13.13 12.06
N LEU A 92 -2.91 -13.22 11.74
CA LEU A 92 -2.22 -14.48 11.45
C LEU A 92 -0.84 -14.46 12.10
N SER A 93 -0.66 -15.28 13.13
CA SER A 93 0.52 -15.21 14.00
C SER A 93 1.74 -16.00 13.52
N LYS A 94 1.51 -17.06 12.74
CA LYS A 94 2.54 -17.89 12.11
C LYS A 94 2.05 -18.37 10.77
N SER A 95 2.94 -18.38 9.78
CA SER A 95 2.73 -19.01 8.47
C SER A 95 4.04 -19.32 7.76
N SER A 96 3.96 -20.14 6.70
CA SER A 96 5.04 -20.40 5.75
C SER A 96 4.72 -19.80 4.38
N ILE A 97 3.96 -18.70 4.34
CA ILE A 97 3.55 -18.04 3.10
C ILE A 97 4.73 -17.26 2.51
N ILE A 98 5.09 -17.58 1.27
CA ILE A 98 6.17 -16.91 0.52
C ILE A 98 5.62 -15.75 -0.32
N ASP A 99 4.40 -15.89 -0.84
CA ASP A 99 3.75 -14.89 -1.69
C ASP A 99 2.42 -14.45 -1.07
N MET A 100 2.36 -13.19 -0.63
CA MET A 100 1.13 -12.56 -0.12
C MET A 100 0.50 -11.61 -1.14
N SER A 101 0.89 -11.72 -2.41
CA SER A 101 0.31 -10.91 -3.47
C SER A 101 -1.21 -11.11 -3.53
N ASN A 102 -1.93 -10.00 -3.61
CA ASN A 102 -3.40 -9.96 -3.64
C ASN A 102 -4.12 -10.52 -2.39
N MET A 103 -3.43 -10.89 -1.31
CA MET A 103 -4.04 -11.57 -0.15
C MET A 103 -5.29 -10.86 0.38
N PHE A 104 -5.25 -9.53 0.48
CA PHE A 104 -6.36 -8.68 0.90
C PHE A 104 -6.90 -7.79 -0.23
N SER A 105 -6.51 -8.02 -1.49
CA SER A 105 -6.97 -7.22 -2.61
C SER A 105 -8.50 -7.18 -2.65
N SER A 106 -9.07 -5.99 -2.82
CA SER A 106 -10.51 -5.70 -2.79
C SER A 106 -11.21 -6.03 -1.48
N CYS A 107 -10.51 -6.20 -0.35
CA CYS A 107 -11.17 -6.28 0.96
C CYS A 107 -11.63 -4.88 1.38
N TYR A 108 -12.75 -4.44 0.81
CA TYR A 108 -13.27 -3.07 0.90
C TYR A 108 -13.52 -2.64 2.35
N ASP A 109 -13.94 -3.59 3.19
CA ASP A 109 -14.33 -3.34 4.58
C ASP A 109 -13.20 -3.68 5.59
N LEU A 110 -11.99 -4.03 5.12
CA LEU A 110 -10.85 -4.32 5.99
C LEU A 110 -10.37 -3.05 6.69
N ILE A 111 -10.66 -2.97 7.99
CA ILE A 111 -10.32 -1.83 8.87
C ILE A 111 -8.88 -1.97 9.38
N ALA A 112 -8.52 -3.16 9.87
CA ALA A 112 -7.24 -3.36 10.52
C ALA A 112 -6.71 -4.79 10.39
N ILE A 113 -5.39 -4.87 10.32
CA ILE A 113 -4.65 -6.12 10.56
C ILE A 113 -3.97 -5.95 11.91
N THR A 114 -4.19 -6.88 12.82
CA THR A 114 -3.64 -6.78 14.18
C THR A 114 -2.33 -7.55 14.31
N LYS A 115 -2.15 -8.61 13.51
CA LYS A 115 -0.91 -9.39 13.43
C LYS A 115 -0.78 -10.05 12.06
N LEU A 116 0.42 -10.07 11.51
CA LEU A 116 0.69 -10.77 10.25
C LEU A 116 2.14 -11.25 10.19
N ASP A 117 2.33 -12.56 10.19
CA ASP A 117 3.64 -13.16 9.96
C ASP A 117 4.07 -12.99 8.50
N THR A 118 5.05 -12.11 8.29
CA THR A 118 5.63 -11.78 6.99
C THR A 118 7.10 -12.20 6.88
N SER A 119 7.58 -13.04 7.80
CA SER A 119 9.01 -13.37 7.95
C SER A 119 9.65 -14.04 6.72
N GLN A 120 8.85 -14.74 5.91
CA GLN A 120 9.29 -15.48 4.71
C GLN A 120 8.79 -14.86 3.39
N VAL A 121 8.09 -13.73 3.44
CA VAL A 121 7.39 -13.17 2.28
C VAL A 121 8.36 -12.46 1.34
N THR A 122 8.28 -12.79 0.05
CA THR A 122 9.13 -12.22 -1.01
C THR A 122 8.35 -11.32 -2.00
N SER A 123 7.02 -11.41 -2.02
CA SER A 123 6.14 -10.55 -2.82
C SER A 123 4.92 -10.09 -2.02
N MET A 124 4.62 -8.78 -2.12
CA MET A 124 3.44 -8.13 -1.54
C MET A 124 2.67 -7.30 -2.58
N ALA A 125 2.79 -7.67 -3.86
CA ALA A 125 2.12 -6.96 -4.94
C ALA A 125 0.60 -6.97 -4.77
N ASN A 126 -0.05 -5.81 -4.88
CA ASN A 126 -1.49 -5.61 -4.69
C ASN A 126 -2.05 -6.10 -3.34
N MET A 127 -1.21 -6.33 -2.33
CA MET A 127 -1.62 -7.00 -1.09
C MET A 127 -2.85 -6.35 -0.43
N PHE A 128 -2.91 -5.02 -0.38
CA PHE A 128 -4.01 -4.21 0.15
C PHE A 128 -4.68 -3.35 -0.92
N SER A 129 -4.54 -3.70 -2.20
CA SER A 129 -5.15 -2.94 -3.28
C SER A 129 -6.66 -2.85 -3.08
N SER A 130 -7.24 -1.66 -3.15
CA SER A 130 -8.66 -1.38 -2.94
C SER A 130 -9.20 -1.76 -1.55
N CYS A 131 -8.36 -1.76 -0.51
CA CYS A 131 -8.82 -1.80 0.88
C CYS A 131 -9.28 -0.40 1.34
N TYR A 132 -10.48 0.00 0.92
CA TYR A 132 -10.97 1.38 1.06
C TYR A 132 -11.01 1.89 2.51
N THR A 133 -11.26 1.02 3.48
CA THR A 133 -11.44 1.34 4.90
C THR A 133 -10.21 1.06 5.78
N LEU A 134 -9.09 0.62 5.19
CA LEU A 134 -7.90 0.23 5.94
C LEU A 134 -7.25 1.43 6.63
N ILE A 135 -7.14 1.35 7.96
CA ILE A 135 -6.54 2.41 8.79
C ILE A 135 -5.37 1.92 9.65
N ALA A 136 -5.22 0.61 9.88
CA ALA A 136 -4.18 0.07 10.75
C ALA A 136 -3.56 -1.21 10.19
N ILE A 137 -2.23 -1.23 10.11
CA ILE A 137 -1.41 -2.34 9.62
C ILE A 137 -0.31 -2.57 10.66
N PRO A 138 0.03 -3.82 11.02
CA PRO A 138 1.10 -4.08 11.97
C PRO A 138 2.45 -3.78 11.31
N ARG A 139 3.53 -3.81 12.10
CA ARG A 139 4.88 -3.84 11.52
C ARG A 139 5.02 -5.07 10.63
N LEU A 140 5.53 -4.88 9.42
CA LEU A 140 5.79 -5.95 8.45
C LEU A 140 7.30 -6.20 8.38
N ASN A 141 7.71 -7.46 8.23
CA ASN A 141 9.06 -7.80 7.80
C ASN A 141 9.07 -7.80 6.27
N THR A 142 9.71 -6.79 5.68
CA THR A 142 9.82 -6.64 4.22
C THR A 142 11.25 -6.84 3.70
N SER A 143 12.18 -7.30 4.55
CA SER A 143 13.61 -7.44 4.22
C SER A 143 13.92 -8.41 3.06
N GLN A 144 12.95 -9.23 2.66
CA GLN A 144 13.03 -10.16 1.53
C GLN A 144 12.12 -9.78 0.35
N VAL A 145 11.32 -8.73 0.49
CA VAL A 145 10.32 -8.35 -0.51
C VAL A 145 10.99 -7.64 -1.68
N THR A 146 10.68 -8.11 -2.89
CA THR A 146 11.21 -7.55 -4.15
C THR A 146 10.16 -6.79 -4.95
N SER A 147 8.87 -7.02 -4.70
CA SER A 147 7.75 -6.37 -5.39
C SER A 147 6.71 -5.82 -4.42
N MET A 148 6.41 -4.53 -4.56
CA MET A 148 5.35 -3.80 -3.83
C MET A 148 4.42 -3.03 -4.78
N ALA A 149 4.37 -3.44 -6.06
CA ALA A 149 3.49 -2.82 -7.06
C ALA A 149 2.04 -2.81 -6.55
N SER A 150 1.40 -1.64 -6.60
CA SER A 150 0.01 -1.41 -6.18
C SER A 150 -0.32 -1.85 -4.75
N MET A 151 0.67 -2.04 -3.87
CA MET A 151 0.47 -2.65 -2.54
C MET A 151 -0.64 -1.98 -1.73
N PHE A 152 -0.73 -0.64 -1.77
CA PHE A 152 -1.76 0.16 -1.10
C PHE A 152 -2.65 0.94 -2.07
N SER A 153 -2.65 0.59 -3.36
CA SER A 153 -3.45 1.31 -4.36
C SER A 153 -4.91 1.40 -3.92
N ALA A 154 -5.52 2.58 -3.99
CA ALA A 154 -6.88 2.88 -3.56
C ALA A 154 -7.18 2.57 -2.07
N CYS A 155 -6.20 2.57 -1.17
CA CYS A 155 -6.45 2.62 0.28
C CYS A 155 -6.92 4.02 0.71
N TYR A 156 -8.18 4.37 0.45
CA TYR A 156 -8.66 5.75 0.62
C TYR A 156 -8.54 6.29 2.05
N SER A 157 -8.68 5.44 3.06
CA SER A 157 -8.73 5.83 4.48
C SER A 157 -7.38 5.80 5.20
N ILE A 158 -6.33 5.28 4.57
CA ILE A 158 -5.03 5.13 5.25
C ILE A 158 -4.37 6.49 5.45
N LYS A 159 -3.99 6.80 6.70
CA LYS A 159 -3.31 8.07 7.04
C LYS A 159 -1.80 7.96 7.09
N ARG A 160 -1.29 6.76 7.34
CA ARG A 160 0.14 6.43 7.44
C ARG A 160 0.36 4.98 7.01
N ILE A 161 1.45 4.72 6.31
CA ILE A 161 1.92 3.36 6.04
C ILE A 161 2.97 2.95 7.08
N PRO A 162 3.14 1.65 7.38
CA PRO A 162 4.19 1.21 8.29
C PRO A 162 5.58 1.49 7.71
N GLU A 163 6.59 1.60 8.59
CA GLU A 163 7.99 1.56 8.15
C GLU A 163 8.30 0.19 7.53
N MET A 164 9.00 0.21 6.40
CA MET A 164 9.32 -0.98 5.61
C MET A 164 10.77 -0.88 5.12
N ASP A 165 11.48 -2.00 5.15
CA ASP A 165 12.71 -2.16 4.40
C ASP A 165 12.35 -2.33 2.91
N THR A 166 12.66 -1.33 2.10
CA THR A 166 12.44 -1.34 0.65
C THR A 166 13.73 -1.50 -0.16
N SER A 167 14.86 -1.80 0.49
CA SER A 167 16.20 -1.83 -0.12
C SER A 167 16.41 -2.92 -1.19
N LYS A 168 15.47 -3.86 -1.31
CA LYS A 168 15.44 -4.91 -2.34
C LYS A 168 14.28 -4.76 -3.34
N VAL A 169 13.41 -3.76 -3.15
CA VAL A 169 12.23 -3.59 -4.00
C VAL A 169 12.64 -3.02 -5.36
N VAL A 170 12.18 -3.68 -6.44
CA VAL A 170 12.44 -3.26 -7.82
C VAL A 170 11.20 -2.67 -8.51
N SER A 171 10.00 -2.88 -7.95
CA SER A 171 8.74 -2.36 -8.51
C SER A 171 7.84 -1.76 -7.42
N MET A 172 7.43 -0.50 -7.65
CA MET A 172 6.52 0.32 -6.84
C MET A 172 5.47 1.04 -7.70
N ASP A 173 5.20 0.54 -8.92
CA ASP A 173 4.14 1.12 -9.76
C ASP A 173 2.82 1.18 -9.00
N ASN A 174 2.18 2.35 -8.97
CA ASN A 174 0.92 2.62 -8.27
C ASN A 174 0.92 2.27 -6.76
N MET A 175 2.09 2.09 -6.12
CA MET A 175 2.17 1.56 -4.75
C MET A 175 1.25 2.28 -3.77
N LEU A 176 1.18 3.62 -3.83
CA LEU A 176 0.33 4.46 -2.99
C LEU A 176 -0.72 5.24 -3.80
N SER A 177 -0.96 4.86 -5.06
CA SER A 177 -1.95 5.52 -5.92
C SER A 177 -3.32 5.58 -5.23
N ASN A 178 -4.00 6.71 -5.28
CA ASN A 178 -5.30 6.97 -4.67
C ASN A 178 -5.33 6.76 -3.14
N CYS A 179 -4.21 6.86 -2.43
CA CYS A 179 -4.22 6.96 -0.96
C CYS A 179 -4.62 8.38 -0.53
N ARG A 180 -5.89 8.74 -0.72
CA ARG A 180 -6.38 10.13 -0.65
C ARG A 180 -6.20 10.77 0.73
N SER A 181 -6.26 9.97 1.80
CA SER A 181 -6.09 10.42 3.19
C SER A 181 -4.67 10.26 3.73
N LEU A 182 -3.70 9.83 2.91
CA LEU A 182 -2.33 9.60 3.36
C LEU A 182 -1.67 10.93 3.71
N GLU A 183 -1.34 11.13 4.98
CA GLU A 183 -0.76 12.38 5.48
C GLU A 183 0.77 12.27 5.60
N TYR A 184 1.28 11.09 5.95
CA TYR A 184 2.70 10.81 6.18
C TYR A 184 3.19 9.59 5.42
N VAL A 185 4.33 9.75 4.75
CA VAL A 185 5.06 8.69 4.04
C VAL A 185 6.41 8.51 4.73
N PRO A 186 6.67 7.36 5.39
CA PRO A 186 7.99 7.02 5.91
C PRO A 186 9.05 7.02 4.79
N TYR A 187 10.32 7.12 5.16
CA TYR A 187 11.41 6.94 4.19
C TYR A 187 11.29 5.58 3.49
N MET A 188 11.37 5.60 2.17
CA MET A 188 11.47 4.41 1.33
C MET A 188 12.76 4.51 0.52
N ASP A 189 13.65 3.54 0.66
CA ASP A 189 14.79 3.40 -0.23
C ASP A 189 14.29 2.99 -1.62
N THR A 190 14.34 3.91 -2.57
CA THR A 190 13.95 3.67 -3.98
C THR A 190 15.15 3.54 -4.91
N SER A 191 16.37 3.41 -4.39
CA SER A 191 17.62 3.38 -5.18
C SER A 191 17.68 2.22 -6.19
N LYS A 192 16.98 1.12 -5.92
CA LYS A 192 16.88 -0.05 -6.83
C LYS A 192 15.57 -0.13 -7.59
N VAL A 193 14.65 0.80 -7.39
CA VAL A 193 13.33 0.74 -8.01
C VAL A 193 13.43 1.05 -9.50
N ILE A 194 12.96 0.10 -10.29
CA ILE A 194 12.94 0.16 -11.75
C ILE A 194 11.62 0.78 -12.19
N THR A 195 10.49 0.41 -11.60
CA THR A 195 9.18 0.95 -12.03
C THR A 195 8.45 1.63 -10.86
N MET A 196 8.08 2.88 -11.05
CA MET A 196 7.42 3.73 -10.04
C MET A 196 6.41 4.70 -10.68
N GLY A 197 5.83 4.32 -11.81
CA GLY A 197 4.76 5.07 -12.43
C GLY A 197 3.59 5.23 -11.45
N LYS A 198 3.03 6.44 -11.37
CA LYS A 198 1.88 6.75 -10.52
C LYS A 198 2.05 6.40 -9.03
N ILE A 199 3.28 6.36 -8.51
CA ILE A 199 3.56 5.96 -7.11
C ILE A 199 2.70 6.73 -6.09
N PHE A 200 2.46 8.03 -6.28
CA PHE A 200 1.63 8.90 -5.44
C PHE A 200 0.45 9.53 -6.20
N TYR A 201 0.01 8.94 -7.31
CA TYR A 201 -1.07 9.47 -8.14
C TYR A 201 -2.36 9.64 -7.32
N TYR A 202 -2.99 10.82 -7.31
CA TYR A 202 -4.19 11.13 -6.49
C TYR A 202 -3.99 10.97 -4.97
N CYS A 203 -2.79 11.25 -4.46
CA CYS A 203 -2.52 11.39 -3.03
C CYS A 203 -2.80 12.84 -2.57
N HIS A 204 -4.06 13.19 -2.37
CA HIS A 204 -4.46 14.58 -2.07
C HIS A 204 -3.94 15.13 -0.74
N SER A 205 -3.63 14.28 0.25
CA SER A 205 -3.29 14.72 1.62
C SER A 205 -1.79 14.67 1.96
N VAL A 206 -0.94 14.10 1.10
CA VAL A 206 0.49 13.99 1.41
C VAL A 206 1.12 15.38 1.30
N SER A 207 1.68 15.87 2.40
CA SER A 207 2.27 17.22 2.47
C SER A 207 3.74 17.26 2.08
N GLN A 208 4.47 16.16 2.28
CA GLN A 208 5.90 16.07 2.02
C GLN A 208 6.33 14.69 1.52
N ILE A 209 7.28 14.69 0.59
CA ILE A 209 8.00 13.51 0.10
C ILE A 209 9.48 13.85 0.04
N LEU A 210 10.32 13.10 0.76
CA LEU A 210 11.73 13.44 0.93
C LEU A 210 12.64 12.34 0.40
N ARG A 211 13.78 12.76 -0.18
CA ARG A 211 14.85 11.88 -0.68
C ARG A 211 14.37 10.78 -1.64
N LEU A 212 13.40 11.08 -2.51
CA LEU A 212 12.96 10.11 -3.51
C LEU A 212 14.07 9.86 -4.53
N ASN A 213 14.61 8.64 -4.61
CA ASN A 213 15.60 8.29 -5.63
C ASN A 213 14.88 7.88 -6.93
N ILE A 214 15.26 8.50 -8.05
CA ILE A 214 14.70 8.22 -9.39
C ILE A 214 15.77 7.77 -10.41
N SER A 215 17.04 7.64 -10.01
CA SER A 215 18.14 7.40 -10.96
C SER A 215 18.03 6.04 -11.67
N SER A 216 17.54 5.02 -10.96
CA SER A 216 17.38 3.66 -11.49
C SER A 216 16.07 3.45 -12.27
N ALA A 217 15.13 4.39 -12.17
CA ALA A 217 13.74 4.20 -12.60
C ALA A 217 13.58 4.10 -14.13
N LYS A 218 13.47 2.86 -14.64
CA LYS A 218 12.64 2.41 -15.79
C LYS A 218 11.60 3.39 -16.33
N SER A 219 10.59 3.56 -15.49
CA SER A 219 9.28 4.09 -15.78
C SER A 219 8.84 4.97 -14.61
N ILE A 220 8.60 6.24 -14.88
CA ILE A 220 8.15 7.26 -13.91
C ILE A 220 7.05 8.14 -14.53
N SER A 221 5.95 7.51 -14.95
CA SER A 221 4.82 8.22 -15.54
C SER A 221 3.93 8.85 -14.47
N THR A 222 3.76 10.18 -14.52
CA THR A 222 2.79 10.92 -13.68
C THR A 222 2.84 10.59 -12.18
N PRO A 223 4.03 10.60 -11.53
CA PRO A 223 4.17 10.14 -10.15
C PRO A 223 3.35 10.94 -9.12
N PHE A 224 3.08 12.22 -9.40
CA PHE A 224 2.48 13.18 -8.44
C PHE A 224 1.22 13.89 -8.96
N SER A 225 0.55 13.38 -9.99
CA SER A 225 -0.67 14.04 -10.47
C SER A 225 -1.75 14.05 -9.38
N ASN A 226 -2.37 15.21 -9.16
CA ASN A 226 -3.38 15.45 -8.11
C ASN A 226 -2.83 15.19 -6.68
N CYS A 227 -1.59 15.62 -6.44
CA CYS A 227 -0.99 15.72 -5.11
C CYS A 227 -1.13 17.14 -4.56
N ASP A 228 -2.37 17.60 -4.37
CA ASP A 228 -2.68 19.04 -4.22
C ASP A 228 -2.23 19.65 -2.88
N SER A 229 -1.88 18.81 -1.88
CA SER A 229 -1.30 19.26 -0.61
C SER A 229 0.23 19.17 -0.57
N LEU A 230 0.86 18.60 -1.60
CA LEU A 230 2.30 18.33 -1.59
C LEU A 230 3.06 19.65 -1.75
N SER A 231 3.58 20.14 -0.63
CA SER A 231 4.26 21.43 -0.49
C SER A 231 5.77 21.31 -0.35
N LYS A 232 6.28 20.09 -0.13
CA LYS A 232 7.72 19.79 -0.08
C LYS A 232 8.06 18.49 -0.81
N LEU A 233 8.93 18.58 -1.81
CA LEU A 233 9.45 17.43 -2.55
C LEU A 233 10.98 17.56 -2.67
N THR A 234 11.72 16.52 -2.29
CA THR A 234 13.16 16.41 -2.57
C THR A 234 13.51 15.05 -3.15
N PHE A 235 14.50 15.03 -4.04
CA PHE A 235 15.06 13.80 -4.61
C PHE A 235 16.30 13.34 -3.84
N ALA A 236 16.71 12.09 -4.02
CA ALA A 236 18.04 11.66 -3.63
C ALA A 236 19.04 12.23 -4.65
N ASN A 237 19.95 13.09 -4.21
CA ASN A 237 21.05 13.60 -5.02
C ASN A 237 22.15 12.53 -5.18
N GLU A 238 21.75 11.36 -5.67
CA GLU A 238 22.55 10.15 -5.83
C GLU A 238 22.33 9.58 -7.23
N GLY A 239 23.41 9.16 -7.90
CA GLY A 239 23.36 8.65 -9.27
C GLY A 239 23.12 9.74 -10.33
N SER A 240 22.74 9.32 -11.53
CA SER A 240 22.46 10.23 -12.65
C SER A 240 21.28 9.75 -13.49
N ILE A 241 20.57 10.69 -14.12
CA ILE A 241 19.53 10.39 -15.10
C ILE A 241 20.17 10.06 -16.44
N THR A 242 19.97 8.83 -16.90
CA THR A 242 20.53 8.29 -18.15
C THR A 242 19.45 7.91 -19.17
N ARG A 243 18.23 8.41 -18.97
CA ARG A 243 17.06 8.21 -19.84
C ARG A 243 16.29 9.51 -20.02
N THR A 244 15.53 9.60 -21.10
CA THR A 244 14.56 10.68 -21.25
C THR A 244 13.53 10.64 -20.12
N THR A 245 13.43 11.72 -19.35
CA THR A 245 12.60 11.81 -18.15
C THR A 245 11.74 13.06 -18.21
N THR A 246 10.47 12.94 -17.86
CA THR A 246 9.59 14.10 -17.69
C THR A 246 8.80 13.94 -16.40
N ILE A 247 8.91 14.93 -15.51
CA ILE A 247 8.19 14.97 -14.25
C ILE A 247 7.29 16.20 -14.27
N ASN A 248 5.98 15.95 -14.18
CA ASN A 248 4.99 17.01 -14.07
C ASN A 248 4.67 17.25 -12.60
N LEU A 249 4.95 18.46 -12.14
CA LEU A 249 4.72 18.94 -10.78
C LEU A 249 3.65 20.02 -10.71
N GLY A 250 2.90 20.29 -11.78
CA GLY A 250 1.95 21.41 -11.85
C GLY A 250 0.76 21.33 -10.89
N SER A 251 0.44 20.15 -10.35
CA SER A 251 -0.59 19.98 -9.32
C SER A 251 -0.07 20.14 -7.89
N LEU A 252 1.21 20.41 -7.68
CA LEU A 252 1.77 20.63 -6.35
C LEU A 252 1.60 22.09 -5.92
N VAL A 253 1.85 22.34 -4.64
CA VAL A 253 1.76 23.67 -4.00
C VAL A 253 3.12 24.10 -3.44
N LEU A 254 4.16 24.01 -4.27
CA LEU A 254 5.53 24.34 -3.86
C LEU A 254 5.73 25.85 -3.74
N SER A 255 6.16 26.31 -2.56
CA SER A 255 6.69 27.67 -2.34
C SER A 255 8.05 27.86 -3.02
N ARG A 256 8.51 29.11 -3.18
CA ARG A 256 9.85 29.38 -3.76
C ARG A 256 10.95 28.59 -3.05
N ASN A 257 10.97 28.60 -1.71
CA ASN A 257 11.97 27.87 -0.93
C ASN A 257 11.88 26.35 -1.14
N ALA A 258 10.66 25.80 -1.27
CA ALA A 258 10.48 24.38 -1.57
C ALA A 258 10.96 24.02 -2.99
N ILE A 259 10.83 24.93 -3.95
CA ILE A 259 11.39 24.75 -5.31
C ILE A 259 12.92 24.80 -5.28
N LEU A 260 13.52 25.65 -4.45
CA LEU A 260 14.99 25.68 -4.27
C LEU A 260 15.50 24.37 -3.65
N ASP A 261 14.89 23.90 -2.56
CA ASP A 261 15.18 22.58 -1.96
C ASP A 261 15.07 21.46 -3.00
N LEU A 262 14.03 21.51 -3.84
CA LEU A 262 13.82 20.57 -4.94
C LEU A 262 14.99 20.63 -5.94
N PHE A 263 15.35 21.81 -6.45
CA PHE A 263 16.43 21.99 -7.42
C PHE A 263 17.79 21.54 -6.88
N ASP A 264 18.11 21.88 -5.64
CA ASP A 264 19.34 21.46 -4.96
C ASP A 264 19.41 19.94 -4.80
N SER A 265 18.27 19.26 -4.67
CA SER A 265 18.18 17.81 -4.55
C SER A 265 18.14 17.05 -5.88
N LEU A 266 17.93 17.73 -7.02
CA LEU A 266 17.86 17.07 -8.34
C LEU A 266 19.14 16.29 -8.66
N PRO A 267 19.06 15.07 -9.22
CA PRO A 267 20.22 14.35 -9.74
C PRO A 267 20.73 14.97 -11.05
N ILE A 268 22.00 14.72 -11.37
CA ILE A 268 22.62 15.17 -12.63
C ILE A 268 22.03 14.41 -13.82
N VAL A 269 21.84 15.08 -14.95
CA VAL A 269 21.34 14.50 -16.21
C VAL A 269 22.50 14.30 -17.18
N ASN A 270 22.68 13.07 -17.68
CA ASN A 270 23.81 12.67 -18.51
C ASN A 270 23.38 12.26 -19.92
N ASN A 271 23.69 13.08 -20.93
CA ASN A 271 23.50 12.80 -22.36
C ASN A 271 22.06 12.41 -22.76
N VAL A 272 21.06 12.91 -22.03
CA VAL A 272 19.63 12.67 -22.27
C VAL A 272 18.81 13.92 -21.97
N THR A 273 17.53 13.92 -22.32
CA THR A 273 16.61 15.01 -21.98
C THR A 273 15.90 14.72 -20.66
N ALA A 274 16.04 15.60 -19.68
CA ALA A 274 15.18 15.60 -18.49
C ALA A 274 14.40 16.90 -18.40
N LYS A 275 13.09 16.79 -18.14
CA LYS A 275 12.16 17.92 -18.07
C LYS A 275 11.40 17.92 -16.76
N LEU A 276 11.29 19.11 -16.16
CA LEU A 276 10.50 19.39 -14.98
C LEU A 276 9.46 20.46 -15.29
N THR A 277 8.18 20.13 -15.14
CA THR A 277 7.08 21.09 -15.30
C THR A 277 6.61 21.56 -13.93
N LEU A 278 6.66 22.86 -13.67
CA LEU A 278 6.23 23.52 -12.43
C LEU A 278 5.06 24.48 -12.63
N THR A 279 4.59 24.68 -13.87
CA THR A 279 3.46 25.57 -14.17
C THR A 279 2.28 25.36 -13.22
N GLY A 280 1.83 26.45 -12.58
CA GLY A 280 0.76 26.45 -11.58
C GLY A 280 1.23 26.43 -10.12
N ASN A 281 2.51 26.16 -9.84
CA ASN A 281 3.02 26.21 -8.47
C ASN A 281 3.13 27.67 -7.96
N PRO A 282 2.74 27.93 -6.69
CA PRO A 282 2.68 29.29 -6.14
C PRO A 282 4.05 29.95 -6.00
N GLY A 283 5.14 29.17 -5.90
CA GLY A 283 6.50 29.69 -5.80
C GLY A 283 7.15 30.10 -7.13
N VAL A 284 6.54 29.75 -8.27
CA VAL A 284 7.13 30.01 -9.60
C VAL A 284 7.29 31.50 -9.93
N PRO A 285 6.30 32.38 -9.66
CA PRO A 285 6.42 33.81 -9.96
C PRO A 285 7.62 34.49 -9.29
N ASP A 286 8.10 33.96 -8.16
CA ASP A 286 9.18 34.54 -7.38
C ASP A 286 10.58 33.98 -7.76
N LEU A 287 10.67 33.09 -8.76
CA LEU A 287 11.95 32.50 -9.18
C LEU A 287 12.79 33.48 -9.99
N THR A 288 14.00 33.72 -9.52
CA THR A 288 15.05 34.45 -10.26
C THR A 288 15.71 33.56 -11.32
N ASP A 289 16.50 34.15 -12.20
CA ASP A 289 17.27 33.36 -13.19
C ASP A 289 18.38 32.54 -12.53
N GLU A 290 18.94 33.01 -11.42
CA GLU A 290 19.92 32.24 -10.63
C GLU A 290 19.26 31.03 -9.96
N ASP A 291 18.03 31.18 -9.45
CA ASP A 291 17.25 30.06 -8.89
C ASP A 291 17.04 28.97 -9.95
N LYS A 292 16.61 29.37 -11.17
CA LYS A 292 16.42 28.45 -12.30
C LYS A 292 17.73 27.79 -12.72
N ALA A 293 18.85 28.51 -12.62
CA ALA A 293 20.17 28.02 -13.00
C ALA A 293 20.63 26.82 -12.14
N ILE A 294 20.14 26.67 -10.91
CA ILE A 294 20.42 25.50 -10.05
C ILE A 294 20.01 24.20 -10.76
N ALA A 295 18.81 24.16 -11.34
CA ALA A 295 18.32 22.99 -12.06
C ALA A 295 18.98 22.83 -13.44
N THR A 296 19.12 23.92 -14.20
CA THR A 296 19.65 23.84 -15.58
C THR A 296 21.13 23.48 -15.63
N ARG A 297 21.94 23.89 -14.66
CA ARG A 297 23.34 23.44 -14.51
C ARG A 297 23.46 21.93 -14.32
N LYS A 298 22.43 21.29 -13.77
CA LYS A 298 22.33 19.83 -13.63
C LYS A 298 21.76 19.13 -14.87
N GLY A 299 21.47 19.88 -15.94
CA GLY A 299 20.95 19.38 -17.21
C GLY A 299 19.43 19.23 -17.28
N TRP A 300 18.68 19.77 -16.30
CA TRP A 300 17.22 19.77 -16.35
C TRP A 300 16.68 20.95 -17.17
N THR A 301 15.68 20.66 -17.99
CA THR A 301 14.87 21.69 -18.66
C THR A 301 13.64 22.00 -17.81
N LEU A 302 13.27 23.28 -17.73
CA LEU A 302 12.14 23.74 -16.92
C LEU A 302 10.97 24.17 -17.82
N THR A 303 9.74 23.88 -17.39
CA THR A 303 8.52 24.52 -17.89
C THR A 303 7.83 25.15 -16.69
N LEU A 304 7.80 26.48 -16.68
CA LEU A 304 7.34 27.30 -15.56
C LEU A 304 5.94 27.86 -15.83
#